data_AF-A0A7C9CP13-F1
#
_entry.id   AF-A0A7C9CP13-F1
#
_cell.length_a   1.000
_cell.length_b   1.000
_cell.length_c   1.000
_cell.angle_alpha   90.00
_cell.angle_beta   90.00
_cell.angle_gamma   90.00
#
_symmetry.space_group_name_H-M   'P 1'
#
loop_
_entity.id
_entity.type
_entity.pdbx_description
1 polymer ?
#
loop_
_entity_poly.entity_id
_entity_poly.type
_entity_poly.pdbx_seq_one_letter_code
_entity_poly.pdbx_strand_id
1 'polypeptide(L)'
;VQSLCDTKQGYTQFGGLRPFGVSFLFAGWDKNFGFQLYMSDPSGNYGGWKATAIGANNQAAQSMLKQDYKDDTTREEAVQLALKVLSKTMDSTSLTSEKLELAEVFLTPSGKVKYLA
;
A
#
# COMPACT_ATOMS: atom_id res chain seq x y z
N VAL A 1 7.80 -4.83 -9.18
CA VAL A 1 8.29 -3.68 -8.37
C VAL A 1 9.55 -3.09 -8.97
N GLN A 2 10.65 -3.85 -9.03
CA GLN A 2 11.97 -3.39 -9.48
C GLN A 2 11.96 -2.62 -10.81
N SER A 3 11.48 -3.21 -11.91
CA SER A 3 11.48 -2.55 -13.23
C SER A 3 10.79 -1.17 -13.25
N LEU A 4 9.67 -1.00 -12.52
CA LEU A 4 8.99 0.29 -12.41
C LEU A 4 9.79 1.29 -11.56
N CYS A 5 10.43 0.80 -10.51
CA CYS A 5 11.25 1.61 -9.61
C CYS A 5 12.56 2.07 -10.29
N ASP A 6 13.19 1.21 -11.08
CA ASP A 6 14.35 1.55 -11.92
C ASP A 6 13.98 2.64 -12.94
N THR A 7 12.78 2.53 -13.52
CA THR A 7 12.23 3.57 -14.41
C THR A 7 12.07 4.90 -13.67
N LYS A 8 11.50 4.90 -12.45
CA LYS A 8 11.39 6.11 -11.62
C LYS A 8 12.75 6.71 -11.32
N GLN A 9 13.71 5.87 -10.94
CA GLN A 9 15.06 6.29 -10.59
C GLN A 9 15.79 6.90 -11.79
N GLY A 10 15.63 6.36 -13.01
CA GLY A 10 16.18 6.97 -14.23
C GLY A 10 15.76 8.43 -14.42
N TYR A 11 14.52 8.79 -14.10
CA TYR A 11 14.01 10.17 -14.19
C TYR A 11 14.58 11.13 -13.13
N THR A 12 15.40 10.63 -12.20
CA THR A 12 16.15 11.45 -11.23
C THR A 12 17.60 11.69 -11.62
N GLN A 13 18.14 10.90 -12.55
CA GLN A 13 19.56 10.90 -12.89
C GLN A 13 19.87 11.65 -14.18
N PHE A 14 18.93 11.69 -15.13
CA PHE A 14 19.15 12.36 -16.42
C PHE A 14 18.60 13.79 -16.45
N GLY A 15 19.44 14.74 -16.87
CA GLY A 15 19.04 16.12 -17.09
C GLY A 15 17.95 16.24 -18.17
N GLY A 16 17.02 17.18 -17.97
CA GLY A 16 15.88 17.39 -18.89
C GLY A 16 14.65 16.53 -18.56
N LEU A 17 14.77 15.56 -17.65
CA LEU A 17 13.63 14.80 -17.13
C LEU A 17 13.15 15.39 -15.80
N ARG A 18 11.86 15.24 -15.52
CA ARG A 18 11.27 15.56 -14.21
C ARG A 18 10.99 14.26 -13.44
N PRO A 19 11.41 14.13 -12.17
CA PRO A 19 11.07 12.98 -11.35
C PRO A 19 9.55 12.77 -11.25
N PHE A 20 9.14 11.50 -11.09
CA PHE A 20 7.75 11.16 -10.83
C PHE A 20 7.31 11.72 -9.48
N GLY A 21 6.31 12.60 -9.46
CA GLY A 21 5.76 13.18 -8.23
C GLY A 21 4.83 12.25 -7.44
N VAL A 22 5.03 10.93 -7.51
CA VAL A 22 4.11 9.94 -6.93
C VAL A 22 4.86 8.82 -6.20
N SER A 23 4.25 8.39 -5.09
CA SER A 23 4.59 7.13 -4.42
C SER A 23 3.61 6.05 -4.85
N PHE A 24 4.06 4.80 -4.86
CA PHE A 24 3.19 3.65 -5.17
C PHE A 24 3.18 2.65 -4.02
N LEU A 25 2.03 2.02 -3.82
CA LEU A 25 1.89 0.77 -3.08
C LEU A 25 1.67 -0.36 -4.08
N PHE A 26 2.44 -1.44 -3.93
CA PHE A 26 2.32 -2.65 -4.72
C PHE A 26 1.90 -3.77 -3.78
N ALA A 27 0.71 -4.31 -3.98
CA ALA A 27 0.23 -5.50 -3.29
C ALA A 27 0.14 -6.66 -4.30
N GLY A 28 0.62 -7.83 -3.91
CA GLY A 28 0.60 -9.00 -4.78
C GLY A 28 0.81 -10.30 -4.02
N TRP A 29 0.65 -11.41 -4.74
CA TRP A 29 0.91 -12.74 -4.23
C TRP A 29 1.71 -13.54 -5.25
N ASP A 30 2.68 -14.32 -4.78
CA ASP A 30 3.31 -15.37 -5.58
C ASP A 30 3.50 -16.64 -4.75
N LYS A 31 3.80 -17.74 -5.45
CA LYS A 31 3.96 -19.08 -4.86
C LYS A 31 5.24 -19.25 -4.03
N ASN A 32 6.21 -18.36 -4.18
CA ASN A 32 7.53 -18.47 -3.57
C ASN A 32 7.60 -17.74 -2.23
N PHE A 33 6.98 -16.57 -2.15
CA PHE A 33 7.07 -15.63 -1.02
C PHE A 33 5.69 -15.29 -0.42
N GLY A 34 4.59 -15.75 -1.03
CA GLY A 34 3.25 -15.46 -0.56
C GLY A 34 2.84 -14.01 -0.82
N PHE A 35 1.99 -13.47 0.07
CA PHE A 35 1.55 -12.07 -0.01
C PHE A 35 2.69 -11.12 0.30
N GLN A 36 2.82 -10.09 -0.53
CA GLN A 36 3.85 -9.07 -0.41
C GLN A 36 3.25 -7.69 -0.60
N LEU A 37 3.74 -6.75 0.19
CA LEU A 37 3.45 -5.33 0.07
C LEU A 37 4.76 -4.57 -0.08
N TYR A 38 4.89 -3.80 -1.16
CA TYR A 38 6.02 -2.91 -1.38
C TYR A 38 5.55 -1.47 -1.51
N MET A 39 6.36 -0.54 -1.01
CA MET A 39 6.17 0.89 -1.21
C MET A 39 7.34 1.43 -2.00
N SER A 40 7.09 2.29 -2.99
CA SER A 40 8.13 3.10 -3.63
C SER A 40 7.88 4.60 -3.44
N ASP A 41 8.94 5.37 -3.25
CA ASP A 41 8.90 6.84 -3.19
C ASP A 41 9.33 7.48 -4.53
N PRO A 42 9.17 8.81 -4.72
CA PRO A 42 9.52 9.50 -5.96
C PRO A 42 10.93 9.25 -6.50
N SER A 43 11.90 8.93 -5.63
CA SER A 43 13.29 8.67 -6.04
C SER A 43 13.47 7.34 -6.78
N GLY A 44 12.45 6.47 -6.74
CA GLY A 44 12.55 5.10 -7.21
C GLY A 44 13.06 4.13 -6.13
N ASN A 45 13.41 4.61 -4.93
CA ASN A 45 13.66 3.73 -3.81
C ASN A 45 12.38 2.95 -3.42
N TYR A 46 12.54 1.67 -3.09
CA TYR A 46 11.43 0.81 -2.69
C TYR A 46 11.82 -0.16 -1.57
N GLY A 47 10.84 -0.56 -0.77
CA GLY A 47 11.02 -1.48 0.35
C GLY A 47 9.77 -2.30 0.63
N GLY A 48 9.97 -3.48 1.22
CA GLY A 48 8.89 -4.37 1.65
C GLY A 48 8.31 -3.98 3.01
N TRP A 49 7.01 -4.18 3.18
CA TRP A 49 6.26 -3.78 4.38
C TRP A 49 5.28 -4.88 4.79
N LYS A 50 4.98 -4.97 6.08
CA LYS A 50 3.86 -5.77 6.59
C LYS A 50 2.54 -4.98 6.53
N ALA A 51 2.62 -3.71 6.90
CA ALA A 51 1.57 -2.72 6.72
C ALA A 51 2.23 -1.36 6.52
N THR A 52 1.67 -0.51 5.66
CA THR A 52 2.22 0.83 5.38
C THR A 52 1.15 1.73 4.79
N ALA A 53 1.35 3.04 4.88
CA ALA A 53 0.49 4.07 4.31
C ALA A 53 1.33 5.17 3.65
N ILE A 54 0.80 5.75 2.57
CA ILE A 54 1.36 6.88 1.85
C ILE A 54 0.36 8.05 1.83
N GLY A 55 0.85 9.25 1.50
CA GLY A 55 0.02 10.45 1.39
C GLY A 55 0.08 11.37 2.61
N ALA A 56 -0.89 12.28 2.70
CA ALA A 56 -1.03 13.20 3.83
C ALA A 56 -1.28 12.42 5.13
N ASN A 57 -0.78 12.95 6.24
CA ASN A 57 -0.92 12.35 7.58
C ASN A 57 -0.36 10.91 7.72
N ASN A 58 0.54 10.49 6.81
CA ASN A 58 1.10 9.13 6.85
C ASN A 58 1.82 8.81 8.18
N GLN A 59 2.44 9.78 8.85
CA GLN A 59 3.14 9.52 10.12
C GLN A 59 2.17 9.02 11.21
N ALA A 60 0.98 9.61 11.27
CA ALA A 60 -0.08 9.16 12.17
C ALA A 60 -0.62 7.79 11.74
N ALA A 61 -0.84 7.59 10.44
CA ALA A 61 -1.30 6.31 9.89
C ALA A 61 -0.33 5.16 10.20
N GLN A 62 0.96 5.38 9.97
CA GLN A 62 2.03 4.43 10.25
C GLN A 62 2.13 4.10 11.74
N SER A 63 1.93 5.09 12.61
CA SER A 63 1.92 4.86 14.06
C SER A 63 0.78 3.93 14.48
N MET A 64 -0.43 4.15 13.94
CA MET A 64 -1.59 3.26 14.19
C MET A 64 -1.37 1.87 13.60
N LEU A 65 -0.89 1.77 12.37
CA LEU A 65 -0.58 0.48 11.74
C LEU A 65 0.45 -0.30 12.56
N LYS A 66 1.51 0.36 13.04
CA LYS A 66 2.53 -0.27 13.87
C LYS A 66 1.99 -0.78 15.21
N GLN A 67 1.00 -0.09 15.78
CA GLN A 67 0.40 -0.46 17.05
C GLN A 67 -0.63 -1.59 16.91
N ASP A 68 -1.45 -1.54 15.87
CA ASP A 68 -2.65 -2.38 15.76
C ASP A 68 -2.47 -3.59 14.83
N TYR A 69 -1.53 -3.55 13.88
CA TYR A 69 -1.24 -4.68 12.99
C TYR A 69 -0.60 -5.84 13.75
N LYS A 70 -1.03 -7.05 13.43
CA LYS A 70 -0.43 -8.30 13.94
C LYS A 70 -0.17 -9.28 12.79
N ASP A 71 0.80 -10.17 12.96
CA ASP A 71 1.15 -11.15 11.92
C ASP A 71 0.05 -12.18 11.66
N ASP A 72 -0.87 -12.38 12.60
CA ASP A 72 -2.02 -13.29 12.51
C ASP A 72 -3.32 -12.59 12.08
N THR A 73 -3.24 -11.33 11.64
CA THR A 73 -4.40 -10.54 11.19
C THR A 73 -5.14 -11.25 10.05
N THR A 74 -6.43 -11.50 10.25
CA THR A 74 -7.31 -12.08 9.22
C THR A 74 -7.64 -11.06 8.14
N ARG A 75 -8.18 -11.53 7.01
CA ARG A 75 -8.60 -10.65 5.90
C ARG A 75 -9.59 -9.59 6.37
N GLU A 76 -10.62 -10.01 7.10
CA GLU A 76 -11.66 -9.13 7.61
C GLU A 76 -11.09 -8.09 8.59
N GLU A 77 -10.20 -8.51 9.49
CA GLU A 77 -9.50 -7.60 10.42
C GLU A 77 -8.59 -6.62 9.68
N ALA A 78 -7.90 -7.05 8.62
CA ALA A 78 -7.05 -6.18 7.81
C ALA A 78 -7.87 -5.09 7.11
N VAL A 79 -9.05 -5.43 6.58
CA VAL A 79 -9.98 -4.45 5.99
C VAL A 79 -10.47 -3.47 7.06
N GLN A 80 -10.89 -3.96 8.23
CA GLN A 80 -11.32 -3.08 9.32
C GLN A 80 -10.20 -2.16 9.81
N LEU A 81 -8.97 -2.67 9.90
CA LEU A 81 -7.80 -1.87 10.28
C LEU A 81 -7.50 -0.79 9.24
N ALA A 82 -7.53 -1.12 7.94
CA ALA A 82 -7.31 -0.16 6.87
C ALA A 82 -8.37 0.96 6.90
N LEU A 83 -9.65 0.61 7.07
CA LEU A 83 -10.74 1.57 7.17
C LEU A 83 -10.63 2.45 8.42
N LYS A 84 -10.27 1.85 9.57
CA LYS A 84 -10.02 2.59 10.82
C LYS A 84 -8.90 3.61 10.65
N VAL A 85 -7.77 3.18 10.09
CA VAL A 85 -6.60 4.04 9.87
C VAL A 85 -6.98 5.19 8.95
N LEU A 86 -7.60 4.90 7.80
CA LEU A 86 -8.02 5.91 6.84
C LEU A 86 -9.02 6.92 7.45
N SER A 87 -10.03 6.43 8.17
CA SER A 87 -11.02 7.27 8.83
C SER A 87 -10.40 8.22 9.87
N LYS A 88 -9.32 7.80 10.54
CA LYS A 88 -8.63 8.59 11.56
C LYS A 88 -7.59 9.55 10.99
N THR A 89 -7.09 9.33 9.78
CA THR A 89 -6.06 10.17 9.15
C THR A 89 -6.55 11.02 7.99
N MET A 90 -7.77 10.82 7.51
CA MET A 90 -8.37 11.69 6.51
C MET A 90 -8.74 13.06 7.10
N ASP A 91 -8.58 14.11 6.31
CA ASP A 91 -8.96 15.48 6.73
C ASP A 91 -10.49 15.70 6.70
N SER A 92 -11.23 14.81 6.05
CA SER A 92 -12.70 14.85 5.95
C SER A 92 -13.34 14.37 7.26
N THR A 93 -14.44 15.00 7.64
CA THR A 93 -15.20 14.65 8.85
C THR A 93 -15.99 13.34 8.75
N SER A 94 -16.16 12.82 7.54
CA SER A 94 -16.84 11.55 7.29
C SER A 94 -16.18 10.73 6.18
N LEU A 95 -16.09 9.42 6.40
CA LEU A 95 -15.73 8.41 5.40
C LEU A 95 -17.04 7.92 4.75
N THR A 96 -17.26 8.28 3.50
CA THR A 96 -18.41 7.82 2.70
C THR A 96 -17.94 6.88 1.60
N SER A 97 -18.84 6.06 1.06
CA SER A 97 -18.53 5.14 -0.04
C SER A 97 -18.02 5.84 -1.30
N GLU A 98 -18.38 7.10 -1.52
CA GLU A 98 -17.89 7.92 -2.64
C GLU A 98 -16.44 8.39 -2.46
N LYS A 99 -15.94 8.40 -1.22
CA LYS A 99 -14.59 8.89 -0.85
C LYS A 99 -13.62 7.74 -0.55
N LEU A 100 -14.02 6.51 -0.83
CA LEU A 100 -13.30 5.31 -0.50
C LEU A 100 -13.26 4.39 -1.71
N GLU A 101 -12.06 3.98 -2.09
CA GLU A 101 -11.84 2.85 -2.97
C GLU A 101 -11.13 1.76 -2.17
N LEU A 102 -11.56 0.50 -2.34
CA LEU A 102 -11.00 -0.63 -1.62
C LEU A 102 -10.66 -1.74 -2.63
N ALA A 103 -9.40 -2.13 -2.67
CA ALA A 103 -8.95 -3.29 -3.42
C ALA A 103 -8.34 -4.33 -2.48
N GLU A 104 -8.61 -5.60 -2.77
CA GLU A 104 -8.14 -6.74 -2.00
C GLU A 104 -7.50 -7.78 -2.91
N VAL A 105 -6.39 -8.36 -2.45
CA VAL A 105 -5.77 -9.54 -3.06
C VAL A 105 -5.77 -10.65 -2.02
N PHE A 106 -6.45 -11.76 -2.30
CA PHE A 106 -6.61 -12.85 -1.33
C PHE A 106 -6.64 -14.22 -2.00
N LEU A 107 -6.42 -15.27 -1.20
CA LEU A 107 -6.53 -16.66 -1.65
C LEU A 107 -7.95 -17.17 -1.38
N THR A 108 -8.55 -17.82 -2.36
CA THR A 108 -9.80 -18.58 -2.17
C THR A 108 -9.53 -19.85 -1.37
N PRO A 109 -10.56 -20.50 -0.79
CA PRO A 109 -10.41 -21.83 -0.16
C PRO A 109 -9.82 -22.90 -1.10
N SER A 110 -9.94 -22.70 -2.42
CA SER A 110 -9.34 -23.55 -3.45
C SER A 110 -7.89 -23.21 -3.79
N GLY A 111 -7.27 -22.27 -3.08
CA GLY A 111 -5.87 -21.85 -3.29
C GLY A 111 -5.64 -20.96 -4.51
N LYS A 112 -6.69 -20.39 -5.11
CA LYS A 112 -6.57 -19.46 -6.24
C LYS A 112 -6.48 -18.02 -5.75
N VAL A 113 -5.55 -17.24 -6.30
CA VAL A 113 -5.47 -15.79 -6.04
C VAL A 113 -6.64 -15.09 -6.71
N LYS A 114 -7.32 -14.22 -5.98
CA LYS A 114 -8.37 -13.35 -6.49
C LYS A 114 -8.01 -11.89 -6.20
N TYR A 115 -8.29 -11.04 -7.18
CA TYR A 115 -8.20 -9.59 -7.09
C TYR A 115 -9.62 -9.04 -7.09
N LEU A 116 -9.95 -8.24 -6.09
CA LEU A 116 -11.21 -7.52 -5.98
C LEU A 116 -10.87 -6.03 -5.90
N ALA A 117 -11.57 -5.19 -6.66
CA ALA A 117 -11.43 -3.74 -6.67
C ALA A 117 -12.83 -3.13 -6.78
#